data_AF-M1EB24-F1
#
_entry.id   AF-M1EB24-F1
#
_cell.length_a   1.000
_cell.length_b   1.000
_cell.length_c   1.000
_cell.angle_alpha   90.00
_cell.angle_beta   90.00
_cell.angle_gamma   90.00
#
_symmetry.space_group_name_H-M   'P 1'
#
loop_
_entity.id
_entity.type
_entity.pdbx_description
1 polymer ?
#
loop_
_entity_poly.entity_id
_entity_poly.type
_entity_poly.pdbx_seq_one_letter_code
_entity_poly.pdbx_strand_id
1 'polypeptide(L)'
;YSITACRIDCETRYLVENCNCRMVHMPGDAPYCTPEQYKECADPALDFLVEKDQEYCVCEMPCNLTRYGKELSMVKIPSKASAKYLAKKFNKSEQYIGENILVLDIFFEVLNYETIEQKKAY
;
A
#
# COMPACT_ATOMS: atom_id res chain seq x y z
N TYR A 1 0.12 -16.55 7.30
CA TYR A 1 -0.90 -16.29 6.28
C TYR A 1 -1.57 -14.95 6.60
N SER A 2 -1.79 -14.10 5.60
CA SER A 2 -2.59 -12.88 5.70
C SER A 2 -3.33 -12.69 4.36
N ILE A 3 -4.44 -11.96 4.38
CA ILE A 3 -5.23 -11.70 3.15
C ILE A 3 -4.35 -11.06 2.07
N THR A 4 -3.56 -10.05 2.44
CA THR A 4 -2.67 -9.36 1.48
C THR A 4 -1.59 -10.29 0.91
N ALA A 5 -0.99 -11.15 1.74
CA ALA A 5 0.00 -12.11 1.25
C ALA A 5 -0.61 -13.12 0.26
N CYS A 6 -1.81 -13.63 0.55
CA CYS A 6 -2.54 -14.52 -0.35
C CYS A 6 -2.85 -13.86 -1.69
N ARG A 7 -3.29 -12.60 -1.67
CA ARG A 7 -3.57 -11.84 -2.89
C ARG A 7 -2.32 -11.62 -3.74
N ILE A 8 -1.23 -11.16 -3.14
CA ILE A 8 0.03 -10.92 -3.86
C ILE A 8 0.58 -12.22 -4.45
N ASP A 9 0.51 -13.32 -3.71
CA ASP A 9 0.91 -14.64 -4.21
C ASP A 9 0.06 -15.07 -5.42
N CYS A 10 -1.26 -14.89 -5.33
CA CYS A 10 -2.18 -15.17 -6.43
C CYS A 10 -1.92 -14.30 -7.68
N GLU A 11 -1.77 -12.99 -7.48
CA GLU A 11 -1.44 -12.02 -8.54
C GLU A 11 -0.10 -12.37 -9.20
N THR A 12 0.90 -12.74 -8.41
CA THR A 12 2.23 -13.16 -8.91
C THR A 12 2.12 -14.43 -9.75
N ARG A 13 1.42 -15.45 -9.25
CA ARG A 13 1.21 -16.70 -9.98
C ARG A 13 0.48 -16.46 -11.29
N TYR A 14 -0.57 -15.63 -11.27
CA TYR A 14 -1.32 -15.26 -12.48
C TYR A 14 -0.43 -14.58 -13.52
N LEU A 15 0.41 -13.63 -13.11
CA LEU A 15 1.33 -12.95 -14.04
C LEU A 15 2.42 -13.88 -14.57
N VAL A 16 2.96 -14.77 -13.74
CA VAL A 16 3.95 -15.75 -14.20
C VAL A 16 3.33 -16.73 -15.20
N GLU A 17 2.11 -17.20 -14.95
CA GLU A 17 1.39 -18.10 -15.87
C GLU A 17 1.04 -17.42 -17.21
N ASN A 18 0.62 -16.16 -17.19
CA ASN A 18 0.14 -15.47 -18.41
C ASN A 18 1.22 -14.67 -19.16
N CYS A 19 2.20 -14.11 -18.44
CA CYS A 19 3.21 -13.20 -18.98
C CYS A 19 4.65 -13.72 -18.84
N ASN A 20 4.87 -14.88 -18.21
CA ASN A 20 6.19 -15.49 -17.97
C ASN A 20 7.18 -14.57 -17.23
N CYS A 21 6.67 -13.60 -16.49
CA CYS A 21 7.45 -12.63 -15.76
C CYS A 21 6.70 -12.17 -14.51
N ARG A 22 7.41 -11.52 -13.58
CA ARG A 22 6.81 -10.87 -12.40
C ARG A 22 7.11 -9.38 -12.40
N MET A 23 6.21 -8.60 -11.80
CA MET A 23 6.46 -7.18 -11.57
C MET A 23 7.49 -6.94 -10.46
N VAL A 24 8.06 -5.74 -10.41
CA VAL A 24 9.12 -5.37 -9.46
C VAL A 24 8.74 -5.53 -7.97
N HIS A 25 7.46 -5.38 -7.65
CA HIS A 25 6.95 -5.48 -6.27
C HIS A 25 6.47 -6.89 -5.90
N MET A 26 6.45 -7.82 -6.87
CA MET A 26 5.98 -9.19 -6.68
C MET A 26 7.11 -10.07 -6.15
N PRO A 27 6.83 -10.97 -5.18
CA PRO A 27 7.80 -11.93 -4.65
C PRO A 27 8.14 -13.02 -5.68
N GLY A 28 9.06 -13.93 -5.33
CA GLY A 28 9.44 -15.08 -6.15
C GLY A 28 10.72 -14.90 -6.97
N ASP A 29 11.06 -15.93 -7.73
CA ASP A 29 12.31 -16.08 -8.50
C ASP A 29 12.12 -15.94 -10.02
N ALA A 30 10.88 -15.79 -10.49
CA ALA A 30 10.57 -15.47 -11.89
C ALA A 30 11.32 -14.20 -12.35
N PRO A 31 11.69 -14.10 -13.64
CA PRO A 31 12.36 -12.93 -14.16
C PRO A 31 11.45 -11.69 -14.08
N TYR A 32 12.05 -10.52 -13.90
CA TYR A 32 11.30 -9.26 -13.94
C TYR A 32 10.79 -8.98 -15.36
N CYS A 33 9.57 -8.45 -15.45
CA CYS A 33 9.00 -8.02 -16.73
C CYS A 33 9.81 -6.85 -17.34
N THR A 34 10.03 -6.89 -18.65
CA THR A 34 10.58 -5.75 -19.40
C THR A 34 9.52 -4.64 -19.57
N PRO A 35 9.90 -3.39 -19.86
CA PRO A 35 8.94 -2.30 -20.11
C PRO A 35 7.92 -2.61 -21.22
N GLU A 36 8.31 -3.40 -22.23
CA GLU A 36 7.41 -3.87 -23.29
C GLU A 36 6.39 -4.87 -22.74
N GLN A 37 6.85 -5.88 -21.97
CA GLN A 37 5.96 -6.84 -21.31
C GLN A 37 5.03 -6.18 -20.29
N TYR A 38 5.47 -5.11 -19.62
CA TYR A 38 4.61 -4.31 -18.75
C TYR A 38 3.39 -3.78 -19.50
N LYS A 39 3.64 -3.08 -20.62
CA LYS A 39 2.60 -2.46 -21.44
C LYS A 39 1.70 -3.49 -22.13
N GLU A 40 2.30 -4.56 -22.67
CA GLU A 40 1.59 -5.50 -23.54
C GLU A 40 0.88 -6.62 -22.76
N CYS A 41 1.35 -6.97 -21.55
CA CYS A 41 0.82 -8.10 -20.80
C CYS A 41 0.59 -7.79 -19.32
N ALA A 42 1.61 -7.39 -18.57
CA ALA A 42 1.54 -7.38 -17.11
C ALA A 42 0.51 -6.39 -16.55
N ASP A 43 0.49 -5.15 -17.05
CA ASP A 43 -0.49 -4.13 -16.64
C ASP A 43 -1.94 -4.54 -16.99
N PRO A 44 -2.28 -4.87 -18.26
CA PRO A 44 -3.66 -5.26 -18.59
C PRO A 44 -4.10 -6.56 -17.92
N ALA A 45 -3.19 -7.52 -17.69
CA ALA A 45 -3.49 -8.75 -16.97
C ALA A 45 -3.81 -8.49 -15.49
N LEU A 46 -3.02 -7.64 -14.83
CA LEU A 46 -3.25 -7.29 -13.42
C LEU A 46 -4.52 -6.44 -13.26
N ASP A 47 -4.76 -5.47 -14.14
CA ASP A 47 -5.98 -4.66 -14.13
C ASP A 47 -7.23 -5.54 -14.31
N PHE A 48 -7.19 -6.50 -15.22
CA PHE A 48 -8.27 -7.49 -15.38
C PHE A 48 -8.52 -8.29 -14.10
N LEU A 49 -7.45 -8.77 -13.46
CA LEU A 49 -7.55 -9.59 -12.25
C LEU A 49 -8.12 -8.80 -11.06
N VAL A 50 -7.74 -7.53 -10.90
CA VAL A 50 -8.21 -6.71 -9.77
C VAL A 50 -9.63 -6.18 -9.99
N GLU A 51 -10.00 -5.83 -11.23
CA GLU A 51 -11.29 -5.20 -11.51
C GLU A 51 -12.40 -6.18 -11.90
N LYS A 52 -12.08 -7.24 -12.66
CA LYS A 52 -13.08 -8.07 -13.35
C LYS A 52 -13.16 -9.50 -12.84
N ASP A 53 -12.08 -10.04 -12.28
CA ASP A 53 -12.02 -11.44 -11.88
C ASP A 53 -12.01 -11.60 -10.35
N GLN A 54 -13.22 -11.65 -9.78
CA GLN A 54 -13.41 -11.95 -8.35
C GLN A 54 -13.36 -13.45 -8.03
N GLU A 55 -13.25 -14.32 -9.04
CA GLU A 55 -13.29 -15.77 -8.86
C GLU A 55 -11.89 -16.39 -8.82
N TYR A 56 -10.91 -15.82 -9.52
CA TYR A 56 -9.57 -16.43 -9.61
C TYR A 56 -8.76 -16.33 -8.30
N CYS A 57 -8.82 -15.19 -7.61
CA CYS A 57 -8.09 -14.98 -6.35
C CYS A 57 -9.03 -14.98 -5.13
N VAL A 58 -9.48 -16.16 -4.72
CA VAL A 58 -10.27 -16.35 -3.49
C VAL A 58 -9.33 -16.61 -2.31
N CYS A 59 -9.27 -15.65 -1.39
CA CYS A 59 -8.49 -15.76 -0.16
C CYS A 59 -9.39 -15.98 1.05
N GLU A 60 -9.15 -17.04 1.81
CA GLU A 60 -9.86 -17.31 3.05
C GLU A 60 -9.54 -16.28 4.14
N MET A 61 -10.50 -16.07 5.05
CA MET A 61 -10.31 -15.17 6.19
C MET A 61 -9.33 -15.80 7.20
N PRO A 62 -8.22 -15.12 7.56
CA PRO A 62 -7.32 -15.61 8.60
C PRO A 62 -8.00 -15.59 9.97
N CYS A 63 -7.71 -16.57 10.81
CA CYS A 63 -8.22 -16.62 12.19
C CYS A 63 -7.66 -15.51 13.08
N ASN A 64 -6.44 -15.03 12.78
CA ASN A 64 -5.78 -13.95 13.50
C ASN A 64 -5.61 -12.75 12.56
N LEU A 65 -6.26 -11.63 12.91
CA LEU A 65 -6.21 -10.39 12.14
C LEU A 65 -6.00 -9.21 13.10
N THR A 66 -5.01 -8.38 12.80
CA THR A 66 -4.81 -7.09 13.49
C THR A 66 -5.24 -5.96 12.55
N ARG A 67 -6.24 -5.18 12.95
CA ARG A 67 -6.71 -4.00 12.21
C ARG A 67 -6.39 -2.74 13.00
N TYR A 68 -5.72 -1.78 12.36
CA TYR A 68 -5.49 -0.46 12.91
C TYR A 68 -6.60 0.50 12.45
N GLY A 69 -7.50 0.86 13.37
CA GLY A 69 -8.39 2.00 13.20
C GLY A 69 -7.56 3.27 13.07
N LYS A 70 -7.95 4.18 12.17
CA LYS A 70 -7.21 5.41 11.92
C LYS A 70 -8.17 6.58 11.78
N GLU A 71 -7.87 7.65 12.49
CA GLU A 71 -8.51 8.96 12.34
C GLU A 71 -7.47 9.94 11.81
N LEU A 72 -7.83 10.69 10.76
CA LEU A 72 -6.92 11.61 10.10
C LEU A 72 -7.32 13.05 10.42
N SER A 73 -6.34 13.83 10.86
CA SER A 73 -6.42 15.29 10.97
C SER A 73 -5.24 15.93 10.26
N MET A 74 -5.43 17.12 9.70
CA MET A 74 -4.42 17.80 8.90
C MET A 74 -4.32 19.28 9.30
N VAL A 75 -3.09 19.79 9.36
CA VAL A 75 -2.80 21.21 9.52
C VAL A 75 -1.85 21.67 8.42
N LYS A 76 -1.92 22.94 8.05
CA LYS A 76 -1.06 23.50 6.99
C LYS A 76 0.36 23.72 7.50
N ILE A 77 1.34 23.19 6.77
CA ILE A 77 2.77 23.50 6.91
C ILE A 77 3.33 23.99 5.57
N PRO A 78 4.19 25.03 5.53
CA PRO A 78 4.59 25.89 6.64
C PRO A 78 3.57 26.98 6.95
N SER A 79 3.66 27.54 8.17
CA SER A 79 3.06 28.84 8.49
C SER A 79 3.90 29.98 7.89
N LYS A 80 3.31 31.17 7.71
CA LYS A 80 4.05 32.35 7.20
C LYS A 80 5.30 32.69 8.05
N ALA A 81 5.24 32.43 9.36
CA ALA A 81 6.35 32.67 10.27
C ALA A 81 7.48 31.63 10.14
N SER A 82 7.13 30.36 9.90
CA SER A 82 8.09 29.25 9.80
C SER A 82 8.67 29.07 8.39
N ALA A 83 8.00 29.60 7.35
CA ALA A 83 8.42 29.44 5.95
C ALA A 83 9.85 29.92 5.70
N LYS A 84 10.21 31.13 6.16
CA LYS A 84 11.56 31.71 6.03
C LYS A 84 12.63 30.87 6.72
N TYR A 85 12.32 30.38 7.92
CA TYR A 85 13.24 29.55 8.69
C TYR A 85 13.50 28.22 7.96
N LEU A 86 12.45 27.53 7.52
CA LEU A 86 12.57 26.26 6.81
C LEU A 86 13.26 26.42 5.46
N ALA A 87 12.94 27.49 4.72
CA ALA A 87 13.59 27.84 3.47
C ALA A 87 15.12 27.98 3.65
N LYS A 88 15.55 28.74 4.66
CA LYS A 88 16.99 28.89 4.98
C LYS A 88 17.61 27.59 5.47
N LYS A 89 16.92 26.83 6.33
CA LYS A 89 17.42 25.58 6.92
C LYS A 89 17.69 24.51 5.87
N PHE A 90 16.81 24.36 4.90
CA PHE A 90 16.93 23.37 3.82
C PHE A 90 17.54 23.93 2.54
N ASN A 91 17.93 25.21 2.54
CA ASN A 91 18.44 25.94 1.37
C ASN A 91 17.52 25.81 0.15
N LYS A 92 16.23 26.12 0.33
CA LYS A 92 15.17 26.07 -0.68
C LYS A 92 14.33 27.36 -0.65
N SER A 93 13.57 27.61 -1.71
CA SER A 93 12.62 28.74 -1.73
C SER A 93 11.43 28.47 -0.80
N GLU A 94 10.77 29.54 -0.33
CA GLU A 94 9.56 29.40 0.50
C GLU A 94 8.44 28.64 -0.23
N GLN A 95 8.31 28.84 -1.55
CA GLN A 95 7.37 28.08 -2.38
C GLN A 95 7.69 26.59 -2.39
N TYR A 96 8.97 26.22 -2.58
CA TYR A 96 9.40 24.82 -2.56
C TYR A 96 9.07 24.15 -1.23
N ILE A 97 9.28 24.85 -0.10
CA ILE A 97 8.90 24.32 1.22
C ILE A 97 7.40 24.05 1.30
N GLY A 98 6.54 24.94 0.78
CA GLY A 98 5.09 24.76 0.82
C GLY A 98 4.54 23.64 -0.07
N GLU A 99 5.26 23.29 -1.15
CA GLU A 99 4.81 22.28 -2.10
C GLU A 99 5.42 20.88 -1.84
N ASN A 100 6.56 20.82 -1.13
CA ASN A 100 7.35 19.58 -1.05
C ASN A 100 7.59 19.07 0.38
N ILE A 101 7.30 19.86 1.42
CA ILE A 101 7.46 19.42 2.81
C ILE A 101 6.13 18.95 3.38
N LEU A 102 6.15 17.73 3.91
CA LEU A 102 5.06 17.15 4.70
C LEU A 102 5.61 16.65 6.04
N VAL A 103 4.74 16.62 7.05
CA VAL A 103 5.02 15.99 8.34
C VAL A 103 3.93 14.94 8.55
N LEU A 104 4.35 13.73 8.93
CA LEU A 104 3.48 12.60 9.17
C LEU A 104 3.72 12.11 10.60
N ASP A 105 2.75 12.38 11.47
CA ASP A 105 2.76 11.91 12.85
C ASP A 105 1.83 10.70 12.97
N ILE A 106 2.38 9.55 13.35
CA ILE A 106 1.62 8.31 13.60
C ILE A 106 1.78 7.96 15.08
N PHE A 107 0.67 7.95 15.80
CA PHE A 107 0.62 7.64 17.22
C PHE A 107 -0.68 6.89 17.58
N PHE A 108 -0.75 6.37 18.80
CA PHE A 108 -1.94 5.71 19.33
C PHE A 108 -2.69 6.62 20.32
N GLU A 109 -4.01 6.62 20.28
CA GLU A 109 -4.87 7.27 21.27
C GLU A 109 -4.97 6.44 22.57
N VAL A 110 -5.53 7.01 23.64
CA VAL A 110 -5.84 6.31 24.89
C VAL A 110 -7.03 5.34 24.66
N LEU A 111 -6.91 4.08 25.12
CA LEU A 111 -7.67 2.88 24.71
C LEU A 111 -7.25 2.36 23.32
N ASN A 112 -6.00 1.91 23.21
CA ASN A 112 -5.33 1.52 21.97
C ASN A 112 -5.52 0.05 21.54
N TYR A 113 -6.36 -0.72 22.23
CA TYR A 113 -6.54 -2.15 21.98
C TYR A 113 -7.99 -2.58 22.22
N GLU A 114 -8.64 -3.02 21.15
CA GLU A 114 -9.91 -3.72 21.17
C GLU A 114 -9.67 -5.16 20.69
N THR A 115 -10.29 -6.15 21.32
CA THR A 115 -10.22 -7.55 20.88
C THR A 115 -11.60 -8.11 20.65
N ILE A 116 -11.76 -8.68 19.46
CA ILE A 116 -12.96 -9.36 19.00
C ILE A 116 -12.59 -10.82 18.80
N GLU A 117 -13.03 -11.68 19.73
CA GLU A 117 -12.77 -13.12 19.71
C GLU A 117 -14.07 -13.88 19.47
N GLN A 118 -14.11 -14.70 18.42
CA GLN A 118 -15.25 -15.59 18.14
C GLN A 118 -15.15 -16.85 19.00
N LYS A 119 -16.18 -17.12 19.81
CA LYS A 119 -16.26 -18.30 20.68
C LYS A 119 -17.31 -19.28 20.18
N LYS A 120 -17.08 -20.57 20.39
CA LYS A 120 -18.07 -21.62 20.14
C LYS A 120 -19.25 -21.42 21.10
N ALA A 121 -20.47 -21.46 20.55
CA ALA A 121 -21.68 -21.27 21.34
C ALA A 121 -22.05 -22.51 22.18
N TYR A 122 -21.62 -23.70 21.75
CA TYR A 122 -21.92 -24.99 22.36
C TYR A 122 -20.70 -25.91 22.30
#